data_AF-A0A9E0BDH8-F1
#
_entry.id   AF-A0A9E0BDH8-F1
#
_cell.length_a   1.000
_cell.length_b   1.000
_cell.length_c   1.000
_cell.angle_alpha   90.00
_cell.angle_beta   90.00
_cell.angle_gamma   90.00
#
_symmetry.space_group_name_H-M   'P 1'
#
loop_
_entity.id
_entity.type
_entity.pdbx_description
1 polymer ?
#
loop_
_entity_poly.entity_id
_entity_poly.type
_entity_poly.pdbx_seq_one_letter_code
_entity_poly.pdbx_strand_id
1 'polypeptide(L)'
;MANIFSRLGGNSKGGGAERATAFINALKAQLGINDTQASSIETALRTFMQERKQNKEEGDKEAMKTARQSLMQNIHSVLTPEQQKMFDSKKEEFKNLLKK
;
A
#
# COMPACT_ATOMS: atom_id res chain seq x y z
N MET A 1 25.01 25.87 -27.29
CA MET A 1 24.82 25.55 -25.86
C MET A 1 23.76 24.48 -25.76
N ALA A 2 24.09 23.35 -25.12
CA ALA A 2 23.20 22.20 -25.01
C ALA A 2 22.03 22.52 -24.07
N ASN A 3 20.81 22.26 -24.53
CA ASN A 3 19.61 22.36 -23.71
C ASN A 3 19.59 21.24 -22.66
N ILE A 4 19.90 21.62 -21.42
CA ILE A 4 19.88 20.79 -20.20
C ILE A 4 18.44 20.36 -19.82
N PHE A 5 17.42 20.78 -20.56
CA PHE A 5 16.01 20.48 -20.30
C PHE A 5 15.51 19.11 -20.81
N SER A 6 16.35 18.27 -21.40
CA SER A 6 15.93 16.94 -21.91
C SER A 6 16.26 15.75 -20.98
N ARG A 7 16.55 16.00 -19.70
CA ARG A 7 16.79 14.95 -18.69
C ARG A 7 15.66 14.77 -17.67
N LEU A 8 14.44 15.21 -17.99
CA LEU A 8 13.24 14.79 -17.27
C LEU A 8 12.76 13.38 -17.73
N GLY A 9 13.69 12.50 -18.09
CA GLY A 9 13.44 11.08 -18.30
C GLY A 9 13.43 10.37 -16.95
N GLY A 10 12.24 10.26 -16.35
CA GLY A 10 12.09 9.68 -15.01
C GLY A 10 10.71 9.08 -14.76
N ASN A 11 10.15 8.40 -15.75
CA ASN A 11 9.22 7.27 -15.65
C ASN A 11 8.54 6.99 -14.28
N SER A 12 7.73 7.91 -13.74
CA SER A 12 7.15 7.78 -12.39
C SER A 12 5.62 7.72 -12.39
N LYS A 13 5.03 7.10 -13.42
CA LYS A 13 3.56 6.94 -13.50
C LYS A 13 3.02 5.56 -13.05
N GLY A 14 3.88 4.58 -12.76
CA GLY A 14 3.45 3.19 -12.49
C GLY A 14 3.56 2.67 -11.04
N GLY A 15 4.36 3.30 -10.17
CA GLY A 15 4.77 2.66 -8.91
C GLY A 15 3.67 2.49 -7.86
N GLY A 16 2.59 3.28 -7.90
CA GLY A 16 1.52 3.19 -6.90
C GLY A 16 0.54 2.04 -7.18
N ALA A 17 -0.04 2.04 -8.38
CA ALA A 17 -1.03 1.05 -8.77
C ALA A 17 -0.44 -0.38 -8.75
N GLU A 18 0.77 -0.55 -9.28
CA GLU A 18 1.45 -1.84 -9.29
C GLU A 18 1.70 -2.39 -7.87
N ARG A 19 2.03 -1.51 -6.91
CA ARG A 19 2.19 -1.89 -5.50
C ARG A 19 0.87 -2.31 -4.85
N ALA A 20 -0.20 -1.58 -5.13
CA ALA A 20 -1.53 -1.92 -4.61
C ALA A 20 -1.96 -3.31 -5.12
N THR A 21 -1.78 -3.56 -6.42
CA THR A 21 -2.05 -4.87 -7.03
C THR A 21 -1.16 -5.97 -6.43
N ALA A 22 0.14 -5.74 -6.28
CA ALA A 22 1.06 -6.71 -5.68
C ALA A 22 0.68 -7.05 -4.23
N PHE A 23 0.27 -6.05 -3.46
CA PHE A 23 -0.17 -6.24 -2.08
C PHE A 23 -1.46 -7.06 -1.99
N ILE A 24 -2.48 -6.74 -2.80
CA ILE A 24 -3.73 -7.51 -2.83
C ILE A 24 -3.48 -8.95 -3.28
N ASN A 25 -2.64 -9.14 -4.30
CA ASN A 25 -2.26 -10.48 -4.76
C ASN A 25 -1.56 -11.29 -3.67
N ALA A 26 -0.67 -10.66 -2.89
CA ALA A 26 -0.03 -11.31 -1.76
C ALA A 26 -1.04 -11.70 -0.68
N LEU A 27 -2.02 -10.85 -0.38
CA LEU A 27 -3.08 -11.18 0.58
C LEU A 27 -3.98 -12.31 0.07
N LYS A 28 -4.35 -12.30 -1.21
CA LYS A 28 -5.11 -13.40 -1.83
C LYS A 28 -4.35 -14.71 -1.75
N ALA A 29 -3.07 -14.71 -2.11
CA ALA A 29 -2.24 -15.90 -2.12
C ALA A 29 -1.94 -16.46 -0.72
N GLN A 30 -1.68 -15.59 0.25
CA GLN A 30 -1.22 -16.01 1.58
C GLN A 30 -2.33 -16.16 2.62
N LEU A 31 -3.43 -15.41 2.50
CA LEU A 31 -4.55 -15.46 3.45
C LEU A 31 -5.83 -16.03 2.86
N GLY A 32 -5.86 -16.27 1.54
CA GLY A 32 -7.07 -16.75 0.88
C GLY A 32 -8.25 -15.78 1.02
N ILE A 33 -7.99 -14.47 1.01
CA ILE A 33 -9.09 -13.49 1.10
C ILE A 33 -10.00 -13.61 -0.12
N ASN A 34 -11.31 -13.47 0.10
CA ASN A 34 -12.29 -13.48 -0.98
C ASN A 34 -12.40 -12.12 -1.69
N ASP A 35 -13.18 -12.05 -2.77
CA ASP A 35 -13.29 -10.82 -3.57
C ASP A 35 -13.97 -9.67 -2.83
N THR A 36 -14.89 -9.95 -1.90
CA THR A 36 -15.50 -8.93 -1.04
C THR A 36 -14.47 -8.30 -0.12
N GLN A 37 -13.66 -9.12 0.54
CA GLN A 37 -12.56 -8.65 1.40
C GLN A 37 -11.52 -7.89 0.59
N ALA A 38 -11.14 -8.41 -0.58
CA ALA A 38 -10.20 -7.76 -1.48
C ALA A 38 -10.67 -6.38 -1.94
N SER A 39 -11.97 -6.21 -2.24
CA SER A 39 -12.56 -4.93 -2.65
C SER A 39 -12.51 -3.87 -1.52
N SER A 40 -12.80 -4.28 -0.29
CA SER A 40 -12.68 -3.42 0.89
C SER A 40 -11.23 -3.00 1.13
N ILE A 41 -10.29 -3.94 0.98
CA ILE A 41 -8.85 -3.69 1.15
C ILE A 41 -8.32 -2.80 0.02
N GLU A 42 -8.79 -2.97 -1.21
CA GLU A 42 -8.44 -2.11 -2.34
C GLU A 42 -8.87 -0.66 -2.08
N THR A 43 -10.06 -0.46 -1.53
CA THR A 43 -10.54 0.87 -1.15
C THR A 43 -9.64 1.51 -0.10
N ALA A 44 -9.29 0.77 0.96
CA ALA A 44 -8.37 1.25 1.99
C ALA A 44 -6.96 1.57 1.42
N LEU A 45 -6.47 0.75 0.49
CA LEU A 45 -5.20 0.96 -0.21
C LEU A 45 -5.21 2.23 -1.06
N ARG A 46 -6.30 2.48 -1.80
CA ARG A 46 -6.44 3.70 -2.61
C ARG A 46 -6.35 4.95 -1.73
N THR A 47 -7.06 4.96 -0.60
CA THR A 47 -6.98 6.04 0.39
C THR A 47 -5.56 6.20 0.92
N PHE A 48 -4.93 5.11 1.38
CA PHE A 48 -3.54 5.15 1.86
C PHE A 48 -2.57 5.71 0.81
N MET A 49 -2.74 5.38 -0.46
CA MET A 49 -1.87 5.87 -1.53
C MET A 49 -2.09 7.35 -1.83
N GLN A 50 -3.30 7.87 -1.67
CA GLN A 50 -3.60 9.29 -1.76
C GLN A 50 -2.97 10.06 -0.59
N GLU A 51 -3.20 9.61 0.65
CA GLU A 51 -2.61 10.19 1.86
C GLU A 51 -1.09 10.15 1.79
N ARG A 52 -0.51 9.03 1.35
CA ARG A 52 0.93 8.89 1.17
C ARG A 52 1.48 9.87 0.15
N LYS A 53 0.76 10.13 -0.95
CA LYS A 53 1.20 11.09 -1.96
C LYS A 53 1.26 12.49 -1.35
N GLN A 54 0.19 12.92 -0.67
CA GLN A 54 0.11 14.22 0.00
C GLN A 54 1.19 14.37 1.08
N ASN A 55 1.28 13.41 2.00
CA ASN A 55 2.25 13.44 3.10
C ASN A 55 3.70 13.40 2.60
N LYS A 56 3.97 12.77 1.44
CA LYS A 56 5.30 12.76 0.82
C LYS A 56 5.67 14.13 0.24
N GLU A 57 4.71 14.83 -0.35
CA GLU A 57 4.89 16.21 -0.85
C GLU A 57 5.19 17.17 0.31
N GLU A 58 4.57 16.94 1.47
CA GLU A 58 4.76 17.74 2.70
C GLU A 58 5.97 17.32 3.53
N GLY A 59 6.56 16.15 3.25
CA GLY A 59 7.69 15.61 4.02
C GLY A 59 7.32 15.07 5.40
N ASP A 60 6.02 14.89 5.69
CA ASP A 60 5.52 14.43 6.99
C ASP A 60 5.64 12.91 7.14
N LYS A 61 6.74 12.50 7.78
CA LYS A 61 7.04 11.09 8.07
C LYS A 61 6.12 10.50 9.14
N GLU A 62 5.59 11.31 10.06
CA GLU A 62 4.69 10.83 11.10
C GLU A 62 3.31 10.54 10.51
N ALA A 63 2.79 11.45 9.69
CA ALA A 63 1.55 11.24 8.95
C ALA A 63 1.63 9.99 8.04
N MET A 64 2.77 9.75 7.38
CA MET A 64 2.99 8.51 6.62
C MET A 64 2.95 7.25 7.49
N LYS A 65 3.47 7.30 8.73
CA LYS A 65 3.43 6.18 9.66
C LYS A 65 2.00 5.92 10.14
N THR A 66 1.27 6.98 10.48
CA THR A 66 -0.13 6.92 10.90
C THR A 66 -1.03 6.37 9.79
N ALA A 67 -0.90 6.87 8.56
CA ALA A 67 -1.62 6.36 7.39
C ALA A 67 -1.37 4.87 7.17
N ARG A 68 -0.12 4.41 7.34
CA ARG A 68 0.21 2.97 7.24
C ARG A 68 -0.45 2.17 8.37
N GLN A 69 -0.45 2.67 9.60
CA GLN A 69 -1.10 1.98 10.72
C GLN A 69 -2.61 1.89 10.53
N SER A 70 -3.24 2.96 10.07
CA SER A 70 -4.66 3.01 9.72
C SER A 70 -5.00 1.97 8.65
N LEU A 71 -4.20 1.89 7.58
CA LEU A 71 -4.36 0.85 6.56
C LEU A 71 -4.29 -0.57 7.15
N MET A 72 -3.29 -0.86 8.00
CA MET A 72 -3.15 -2.20 8.59
C MET A 72 -4.34 -2.55 9.50
N GLN A 73 -4.88 -1.59 10.25
CA GLN A 73 -6.06 -1.79 11.09
C GLN A 73 -7.32 -2.04 10.25
N ASN A 74 -7.52 -1.27 9.18
CA ASN A 74 -8.63 -1.46 8.24
C ASN A 74 -8.57 -2.81 7.53
N ILE A 75 -7.38 -3.31 7.20
CA ILE A 75 -7.24 -4.66 6.65
C ILE A 75 -7.63 -5.69 7.72
N HIS A 76 -7.06 -5.56 8.92
CA HIS A 76 -7.31 -6.51 10.01
C HIS A 76 -8.79 -6.63 10.38
N SER A 77 -9.57 -5.54 10.35
CA SER A 77 -11.00 -5.56 10.68
C SER A 77 -11.87 -6.28 9.65
N VAL A 78 -11.39 -6.45 8.41
CA VAL A 78 -12.09 -7.12 7.30
C VAL A 78 -11.77 -8.62 7.24
N LEU A 79 -10.70 -9.04 7.89
CA LEU A 79 -10.24 -10.43 7.92
C LEU A 79 -10.98 -11.26 8.98
N THR A 80 -11.12 -12.56 8.72
CA THR A 80 -11.60 -13.52 9.74
C THR A 80 -10.54 -13.73 10.83
N PRO A 81 -10.88 -14.26 12.01
CA PRO A 81 -9.90 -14.49 13.07
C PRO A 81 -8.70 -15.36 12.66
N GLU A 82 -8.91 -16.36 11.80
CA GLU A 82 -7.83 -17.20 11.28
C GLU A 82 -6.93 -16.42 10.31
N GLN A 83 -7.52 -15.62 9.43
CA GLN A 83 -6.79 -14.74 8.53
C GLN A 83 -6.04 -13.64 9.29
N GLN A 84 -6.61 -13.09 10.36
CA GLN A 84 -5.95 -12.11 11.23
C GLN A 84 -4.66 -12.65 11.82
N LYS A 85 -4.66 -13.89 12.33
CA LYS A 85 -3.44 -14.54 12.84
C LYS A 85 -2.37 -14.67 11.77
N MET A 86 -2.75 -15.11 10.56
CA MET A 86 -1.82 -15.18 9.43
C MET A 86 -1.30 -13.78 9.04
N PHE A 87 -2.19 -12.78 9.01
CA PHE A 87 -1.85 -11.40 8.71
C PHE A 87 -0.82 -10.86 9.70
N ASP A 88 -1.04 -11.06 10.99
CA ASP A 88 -0.12 -10.57 12.03
C ASP A 88 1.23 -11.27 11.99
N SER A 89 1.27 -12.58 11.73
CA SER A 89 2.53 -13.31 11.56
C SER A 89 3.38 -12.83 10.38
N LYS A 90 2.73 -12.26 9.34
CA LYS A 90 3.35 -11.82 8.09
C LYS A 90 3.32 -10.31 7.90
N LYS A 91 2.95 -9.58 8.95
CA LYS A 91 2.68 -8.13 8.92
C LYS A 91 3.86 -7.32 8.40
N GLU A 92 5.08 -7.69 8.77
CA GLU A 92 6.29 -7.02 8.30
C GLU A 92 6.55 -7.28 6.80
N GLU A 93 6.27 -8.48 6.29
CA GLU A 93 6.35 -8.78 4.85
C GLU A 93 5.38 -7.87 4.07
N PHE A 94 4.13 -7.79 4.51
CA PHE A 94 3.11 -6.94 3.90
C PHE A 94 3.47 -5.45 3.97
N LYS A 95 4.00 -4.96 5.09
CA LYS A 95 4.48 -3.58 5.21
C LYS A 95 5.62 -3.28 4.23
N ASN A 96 6.50 -4.24 3.98
CA ASN A 96 7.63 -4.08 3.07
C ASN A 96 7.18 -3.97 1.62
N LEU A 97 6.11 -4.66 1.20
CA LEU A 97 5.50 -4.48 -0.13
C LEU A 97 5.00 -3.04 -0.37
N LEU A 98 4.65 -2.33 0.70
CA LEU A 98 4.22 -0.94 0.65
C LEU A 98 5.39 0.06 0.79
N LYS A 99 6.59 -0.40 1.16
CA LYS A 99 7.80 0.44 1.29
C LYS A 99 8.54 0.55 -0.05
N LYS A 100 8.64 1.78 -0.55
CA LYS A 100 9.72 2.33 -1.40
C LYS A 100 9.48 3.82 -1.56
#